data_AF-A0A382XF67-F1
#
_entry.id   AF-A0A382XF67-F1
#
_cell.length_a   1.000
_cell.length_b   1.000
_cell.length_c   1.000
_cell.angle_alpha   90.00
_cell.angle_beta   90.00
_cell.angle_gamma   90.00
#
_symmetry.space_group_name_H-M   'P 1'
#
loop_
_entity.id
_entity.type
_entity.pdbx_description
1 polymer ?
#
loop_
_entity_poly.entity_id
_entity_poly.type
_entity_poly.pdbx_seq_one_letter_code
_entity_poly.pdbx_strand_id
1 'polypeptide(L)'
;VFNHRWAKSTGVNRFEEYMEGLDYNVWCTDSKAPDKYVAQGLSRPKYRYLLENSLCSVCFVDSYATWNLSIQDGLSLNKPVLIYDHPAMRKVVGDNYPLFFKTKEEFQSKLKNLSAYERFKWELPNYDKEF
;
A
#
# COMPACT_ATOMS: atom_id res chain seq x y z
N VAL A 1 5.08 4.12 1.04
CA VAL A 1 4.02 5.04 1.53
C VAL A 1 2.90 4.23 2.14
N PHE A 2 2.44 4.62 3.33
CA PHE A 2 1.20 4.15 3.95
C PHE A 2 0.16 5.27 3.81
N ASN A 3 -0.61 5.27 2.73
CA ASN A 3 -1.58 6.32 2.37
C ASN A 3 -3.01 6.02 2.88
N HIS A 4 -3.11 5.31 3.99
CA HIS A 4 -4.38 5.04 4.67
C HIS A 4 -4.57 5.96 5.87
N ARG A 5 -5.80 5.98 6.36
CA ARG A 5 -6.09 6.56 7.67
C ARG A 5 -5.28 5.84 8.75
N TRP A 6 -4.73 6.58 9.70
CA TRP A 6 -4.05 6.07 10.89
C TRP A 6 -5.09 5.60 11.91
N ALA A 7 -5.65 4.41 11.70
CA ALA A 7 -6.72 3.85 12.52
C ALA A 7 -6.61 2.32 12.62
N LYS A 8 -7.09 1.73 13.71
CA LYS A 8 -6.99 0.27 13.92
C LYS A 8 -7.64 -0.54 12.78
N SER A 9 -8.76 -0.07 12.23
CA SER A 9 -9.46 -0.76 11.13
C SER A 9 -8.65 -0.87 9.83
N THR A 10 -7.63 0.00 9.64
CA THR A 10 -6.73 -0.04 8.47
C THR A 10 -5.57 -1.01 8.66
N GLY A 11 -5.51 -1.74 9.77
CA GLY A 11 -4.43 -2.67 10.06
C GLY A 11 -3.14 -1.99 10.50
N VAL A 12 -3.23 -0.76 11.03
CA VAL A 12 -2.06 0.03 11.42
C VAL A 12 -1.18 -0.67 12.46
N ASN A 13 -1.78 -1.39 13.42
CA ASN A 13 -1.02 -2.14 14.43
C ASN A 13 -0.16 -3.24 13.78
N ARG A 14 -0.75 -3.99 12.83
CA ARG A 14 -0.04 -5.02 12.06
C ARG A 14 1.04 -4.39 11.19
N PHE A 15 0.74 -3.25 10.58
CA PHE A 15 1.73 -2.50 9.81
C PHE A 15 2.96 -2.17 10.66
N GLU A 16 2.76 -1.62 11.86
CA GLU A 16 3.89 -1.31 12.75
C GLU A 16 4.68 -2.57 13.12
N GLU A 17 3.99 -3.64 13.51
CA GLU A 17 4.60 -4.94 13.82
C GLU A 17 5.41 -5.48 12.63
N TYR A 18 4.90 -5.36 11.40
CA TYR A 18 5.53 -5.93 10.22
C TYR A 18 6.75 -5.11 9.76
N MET A 19 6.79 -3.82 10.10
CA MET A 19 7.91 -2.93 9.86
C MET A 19 9.04 -3.05 10.89
N GLU A 20 8.79 -3.69 12.04
CA GLU A 20 9.83 -3.88 13.07
C GLU A 20 11.08 -4.58 12.51
N GLY A 21 12.25 -4.00 12.82
CA GLY A 21 13.55 -4.52 12.38
C GLY A 21 13.89 -4.22 10.93
N LEU A 22 13.06 -3.45 10.21
CA LEU A 22 13.37 -2.98 8.86
C LEU A 22 13.88 -1.54 8.88
N ASP A 23 14.90 -1.27 8.08
CA ASP A 23 15.49 0.07 7.93
C ASP A 23 14.89 0.79 6.71
N TYR A 24 13.63 1.24 6.83
CA TYR A 24 12.95 2.03 5.80
C TYR A 24 12.30 3.27 6.38
N ASN A 25 12.41 4.38 5.64
CA ASN A 25 11.61 5.57 5.89
C ASN A 25 10.17 5.36 5.41
N VAL A 26 9.22 5.43 6.33
CA VAL A 26 7.79 5.30 6.04
C VAL A 26 7.15 6.68 6.03
N TRP A 27 6.46 6.97 4.94
CA TRP A 27 5.66 8.18 4.81
C TRP A 27 4.18 7.86 4.97
N CYS A 28 3.48 8.57 5.87
CA CYS A 28 2.04 8.45 6.07
C CYS A 28 1.34 9.79 5.88
N THR A 29 0.29 9.81 5.06
CA THR A 29 -0.42 11.04 4.68
C THR A 29 -1.55 11.45 5.63
N ASP A 30 -1.82 10.65 6.67
CA ASP A 30 -2.79 11.00 7.71
C ASP A 30 -2.12 11.81 8.82
N SER A 31 -2.69 12.97 9.15
CA SER A 31 -2.22 13.83 10.23
C SER A 31 -2.25 13.19 11.62
N LYS A 32 -2.95 12.07 11.79
CA LYS A 32 -2.99 11.28 13.03
C LYS A 32 -1.85 10.29 13.16
N ALA A 33 -1.03 10.12 12.12
CA ALA A 33 0.14 9.26 12.20
C ALA A 33 1.18 9.85 13.18
N PRO A 34 1.86 8.99 13.97
CA PRO A 34 3.00 9.38 14.79
C PRO A 34 4.04 10.18 13.99
N ASP A 35 4.72 11.13 14.64
CA ASP A 35 5.69 12.03 13.98
C ASP A 35 6.82 11.30 13.25
N LYS A 36 7.15 10.07 13.68
CA LYS A 36 8.12 9.19 12.99
C LYS A 36 7.70 8.82 11.57
N TYR A 37 6.39 8.89 11.26
CA TYR A 37 5.83 8.69 9.93
C TYR A 37 5.59 10.05 9.29
N VAL A 38 6.61 10.57 8.64
CA VAL A 38 6.59 11.92 8.07
C VAL A 38 5.68 11.93 6.84
N ALA A 39 4.64 12.77 6.78
CA ALA A 39 4.02 13.35 5.56
C ALA A 39 2.70 14.07 5.90
N GLN A 40 2.75 15.27 6.48
CA GLN A 40 1.55 16.05 6.74
C GLN A 40 1.27 17.07 5.61
N GLY A 41 -0.02 17.32 5.33
CA GLY A 41 -0.48 18.49 4.56
C GLY A 41 -0.02 18.55 3.09
N LEU A 42 0.24 17.41 2.46
CA LEU A 42 0.73 17.39 1.08
C LEU A 42 -0.36 17.83 0.09
N SER A 43 -0.06 18.87 -0.72
CA SER A 43 -0.83 19.17 -1.92
C SER A 43 -0.80 17.99 -2.90
N ARG A 44 -1.80 17.87 -3.79
CA ARG A 44 -1.85 16.80 -4.82
C ARG A 44 -0.53 16.59 -5.59
N PRO A 45 0.17 17.63 -6.10
CA PRO A 45 1.45 17.42 -6.78
C PRO A 45 2.55 16.84 -5.88
N LYS A 46 2.62 17.31 -4.63
CA LYS A 46 3.59 16.78 -3.64
C LYS A 46 3.28 15.34 -3.25
N TYR A 47 2.00 14.99 -3.11
CA TYR A 47 1.59 13.61 -2.86
C TYR A 47 1.94 12.68 -4.02
N ARG A 48 1.64 13.11 -5.26
CA ARG A 48 2.05 12.37 -6.46
C ARG A 48 3.57 12.17 -6.51
N TYR A 49 4.34 13.24 -6.29
CA TYR A 49 5.80 13.16 -6.24
C TYR A 49 6.28 12.16 -5.18
N LEU A 50 5.67 12.16 -3.99
CA LEU A 50 5.99 11.19 -2.94
C LEU A 50 5.77 9.75 -3.40
N LEU A 51 4.65 9.44 -4.06
CA LEU A 51 4.38 8.11 -4.60
C LEU A 51 5.38 7.73 -5.71
N GLU A 52 5.64 8.64 -6.65
CA GLU A 52 6.55 8.44 -7.78
C GLU A 52 8.01 8.19 -7.32
N ASN A 53 8.40 8.73 -6.17
CA ASN A 53 9.76 8.60 -5.64
C ASN A 53 9.87 7.61 -4.47
N SER A 54 8.78 6.95 -4.09
CA SER A 54 8.81 5.89 -3.09
C SER A 54 9.11 4.54 -3.72
N LEU A 55 9.72 3.65 -2.91
CA LEU A 55 9.96 2.27 -3.28
C LEU A 55 8.66 1.53 -3.63
N CYS A 56 7.64 1.68 -2.78
CA CYS A 56 6.31 1.13 -2.97
C CYS A 56 5.27 1.88 -2.13
N SER A 57 4.00 1.56 -2.37
CA SER A 57 2.93 1.78 -1.39
C SER A 57 2.60 0.48 -0.67
N VAL A 58 1.99 0.58 0.50
CA VAL A 58 1.57 -0.59 1.29
C VAL A 58 0.12 -0.41 1.72
N CYS A 59 -0.65 -1.49 1.61
CA CYS A 59 -2.06 -1.54 2.00
C CYS A 59 -2.30 -2.63 3.02
N PHE A 60 -2.71 -2.23 4.21
CA PHE A 60 -3.16 -3.12 5.26
C PHE A 60 -4.68 -2.99 5.41
N VAL A 61 -5.32 -4.06 5.91
CA VAL A 61 -6.76 -4.05 6.20
C VAL A 61 -7.08 -5.10 7.25
N ASP A 62 -7.88 -4.72 8.26
CA ASP A 62 -8.30 -5.63 9.34
C ASP A 62 -9.80 -5.92 9.33
N SER A 63 -10.63 -4.90 9.14
CA SER A 63 -12.09 -5.06 9.27
C SER A 63 -12.89 -4.35 8.20
N TYR A 64 -12.49 -3.13 7.82
CA TYR A 64 -13.24 -2.30 6.87
C TYR A 64 -12.36 -1.86 5.71
N ALA A 65 -12.78 -2.23 4.50
CA ALA A 65 -11.99 -2.13 3.27
C ALA A 65 -12.60 -1.11 2.29
N THR A 66 -12.62 0.17 2.64
CA THR A 66 -12.93 1.28 1.70
C THR A 66 -11.67 1.84 1.02
N TRP A 67 -10.56 1.11 1.10
CA TRP A 67 -9.23 1.62 0.76
C TRP A 67 -8.79 1.28 -0.68
N ASN A 68 -9.72 0.97 -1.57
CA ASN A 68 -9.44 0.76 -2.99
C ASN A 68 -8.67 1.96 -3.60
N LEU A 69 -9.02 3.19 -3.23
CA LEU A 69 -8.36 4.41 -3.73
C LEU A 69 -6.86 4.45 -3.41
N SER A 70 -6.47 4.06 -2.20
CA SER A 70 -5.06 4.07 -1.79
C SER A 70 -4.18 3.12 -2.62
N ILE A 71 -4.73 1.98 -3.03
CA ILE A 71 -4.08 1.02 -3.91
C ILE A 71 -4.01 1.58 -5.33
N GLN A 72 -5.13 2.11 -5.82
CA GLN A 72 -5.24 2.66 -7.17
C GLN A 72 -4.26 3.80 -7.41
N ASP A 73 -3.99 4.65 -6.41
CA ASP A 73 -3.01 5.72 -6.51
C ASP A 73 -1.63 5.20 -6.92
N GLY A 74 -1.11 4.17 -6.22
CA GLY A 74 0.18 3.57 -6.55
C GLY A 74 0.17 2.84 -7.90
N LEU A 75 -0.87 2.05 -8.15
CA LEU A 75 -0.99 1.28 -9.40
C LEU A 75 -1.09 2.18 -10.63
N SER A 76 -1.81 3.31 -10.54
CA SER A 76 -1.93 4.29 -11.63
C SER A 76 -0.59 4.94 -12.02
N LEU A 77 0.39 4.87 -11.12
CA LEU A 77 1.75 5.39 -11.30
C LEU A 77 2.76 4.29 -11.65
N ASN A 78 2.30 3.07 -11.96
CA ASN A 78 3.16 1.91 -12.18
C ASN A 78 4.10 1.65 -11.00
N LYS A 79 3.60 1.88 -9.77
CA LYS A 79 4.34 1.60 -8.55
C LYS A 79 3.88 0.31 -7.91
N PRO A 80 4.82 -0.53 -7.43
CA PRO A 80 4.47 -1.67 -6.60
C PRO A 80 3.61 -1.26 -5.41
N VAL A 81 2.54 -2.02 -5.17
CA VAL A 81 1.72 -1.88 -3.96
C VAL A 81 1.70 -3.23 -3.25
N LEU A 82 2.28 -3.33 -2.06
CA LEU A 82 2.12 -4.54 -1.25
C LEU A 82 0.73 -4.48 -0.62
N ILE A 83 -0.08 -5.53 -0.78
CA ILE A 83 -1.47 -5.53 -0.32
C ILE A 83 -1.68 -6.70 0.64
N TYR A 84 -2.25 -6.43 1.81
CA TYR A 84 -2.65 -7.48 2.73
C TYR A 84 -3.75 -8.33 2.10
N ASP A 85 -3.53 -9.64 2.04
CA ASP A 85 -4.42 -10.58 1.38
C ASP A 85 -5.75 -10.66 2.14
N HIS A 86 -6.75 -10.03 1.54
CA HIS A 86 -8.10 -9.89 2.06
C HIS A 86 -9.10 -10.02 0.91
N PRO A 87 -10.24 -10.71 1.10
CA PRO A 87 -11.24 -10.91 0.04
C PRO A 87 -11.69 -9.62 -0.66
N ALA A 88 -11.85 -8.54 0.11
CA ALA A 88 -12.21 -7.23 -0.46
C ALA A 88 -11.13 -6.65 -1.40
N MET A 89 -9.85 -6.95 -1.17
CA MET A 89 -8.76 -6.46 -2.03
C MET A 89 -8.62 -7.32 -3.28
N ARG A 90 -8.84 -8.63 -3.18
CA ARG A 90 -8.95 -9.53 -4.34
C ARG A 90 -10.04 -9.08 -5.31
N LYS A 91 -11.18 -8.59 -4.80
CA LYS A 91 -12.23 -7.97 -5.61
C LYS A 91 -11.83 -6.66 -6.29
N VAL A 92 -10.72 -6.02 -5.90
CA VAL A 92 -10.25 -4.74 -6.46
C VAL A 92 -9.10 -4.94 -7.44
N VAL A 93 -8.14 -5.81 -7.12
CA VAL A 93 -6.92 -6.01 -7.94
C VAL A 93 -6.89 -7.34 -8.69
N GLY A 94 -7.89 -8.20 -8.49
CA GLY A 94 -7.94 -9.56 -9.02
C GLY A 94 -7.23 -10.58 -8.12
N ASP A 95 -7.60 -11.85 -8.28
CA ASP A 95 -7.09 -12.95 -7.44
C ASP A 95 -5.61 -13.28 -7.66
N ASN A 96 -5.07 -12.94 -8.83
CA ASN A 96 -3.70 -13.28 -9.25
C ASN A 96 -2.68 -12.16 -8.99
N TYR A 97 -3.02 -11.17 -8.15
CA TYR A 97 -2.13 -10.06 -7.87
C TYR A 97 -0.84 -10.53 -7.15
N PRO A 98 0.36 -10.26 -7.68
CA PRO A 98 1.60 -10.91 -7.25
C PRO A 98 2.17 -10.37 -5.91
N LEU A 99 1.74 -9.18 -5.50
CA LEU A 99 2.24 -8.50 -4.30
C LEU A 99 1.28 -8.60 -3.11
N PHE A 100 0.37 -9.56 -3.13
CA PHE A 100 -0.36 -9.95 -1.92
C PHE A 100 0.59 -10.50 -0.85
N PHE A 101 0.28 -10.26 0.42
CA PHE A 101 0.97 -10.85 1.57
C PHE A 101 -0.01 -11.12 2.72
N LYS A 102 0.25 -12.11 3.55
CA LYS A 102 -0.56 -12.45 4.73
C LYS A 102 0.22 -12.41 6.03
N THR A 103 1.51 -12.78 5.99
CA THR A 103 2.36 -12.85 7.18
C THR A 103 3.44 -11.76 7.19
N LYS A 104 4.09 -11.59 8.36
CA LYS A 104 5.23 -10.66 8.53
C LYS A 104 6.38 -11.06 7.62
N GLU A 105 6.68 -12.35 7.55
CA GLU A 105 7.77 -12.91 6.76
C GLU A 105 7.53 -12.67 5.26
N GLU A 106 6.31 -12.90 4.78
CA GLU A 106 5.93 -12.63 3.39
C GLU A 106 6.04 -11.16 3.04
N PHE A 107 5.53 -10.28 3.92
CA PHE A 107 5.63 -8.83 3.76
C PHE A 107 7.09 -8.39 3.65
N GLN A 108 7.92 -8.76 4.62
CA GLN A 108 9.32 -8.37 4.67
C GLN A 108 10.12 -8.94 3.51
N SER A 109 9.86 -10.20 3.13
CA SER A 109 10.48 -10.83 1.97
C SER A 109 10.14 -10.11 0.67
N LYS A 110 8.85 -9.79 0.44
CA LYS A 110 8.42 -9.06 -0.76
C LYS A 110 9.00 -7.66 -0.79
N LEU A 111 9.01 -6.94 0.33
CA LEU A 111 9.57 -5.60 0.43
C LEU A 111 11.06 -5.57 0.04
N LYS A 112 11.86 -6.52 0.57
CA LYS A 112 13.30 -6.64 0.27
C LYS A 112 13.58 -7.03 -1.18
N ASN A 113 12.66 -7.75 -1.82
CA ASN A 113 12.80 -8.23 -3.20
C ASN A 113 12.03 -7.37 -4.22
N LEU A 114 11.65 -6.13 -3.86
CA LEU A 114 10.91 -5.25 -4.76
C LEU A 114 11.68 -4.86 -6.03
N SER A 115 13.01 -4.90 -6.01
CA SER A 115 13.84 -4.69 -7.20
C SER A 115 13.58 -5.71 -8.31
N ALA A 116 13.04 -6.89 -7.99
CA ALA A 116 12.58 -7.85 -9.00
C ALA A 116 11.41 -7.31 -9.87
N TYR A 117 10.81 -6.18 -9.47
CA TYR A 117 9.67 -5.54 -10.12
C TYR A 117 10.03 -4.17 -10.72
N GLU A 118 11.27 -3.95 -11.20
CA GLU A 118 11.74 -2.69 -11.80
C GLU A 118 10.83 -2.09 -12.90
N ARG A 119 9.98 -2.91 -13.53
CA ARG A 119 8.97 -2.47 -14.52
C ARG A 119 7.56 -2.88 -14.13
N PHE A 120 7.25 -2.78 -12.85
CA PHE A 120 5.94 -3.15 -12.33
C PHE A 120 4.83 -2.39 -13.06
N LYS A 121 3.91 -3.14 -13.66
CA LYS A 121 2.65 -2.60 -14.17
C LYS A 121 1.57 -3.62 -13.85
N TRP A 122 0.45 -3.14 -13.31
CA TRP A 122 -0.71 -3.96 -13.05
C TRP A 122 -1.94 -3.25 -13.56
N GLU A 123 -2.64 -3.88 -14.49
CA GLU A 123 -3.89 -3.35 -15.02
C GLU A 123 -5.03 -3.88 -14.15
N LEU A 124 -5.81 -2.95 -13.62
CA LEU A 124 -6.98 -3.29 -12.82
C LEU A 124 -8.07 -3.89 -13.73
N PRO A 125 -8.86 -4.85 -13.22
CA PRO A 125 -10.01 -5.34 -13.96
C PRO A 125 -10.95 -4.18 -14.33
N ASN A 126 -11.52 -4.24 -15.54
CA ASN A 126 -12.45 -3.21 -16.01
C ASN A 126 -13.85 -3.52 -15.48
N TYR A 127 -14.14 -3.04 -14.27
CA TYR A 127 -15.41 -3.27 -13.60
C TYR A 127 -16.60 -2.62 -14.32
N ASP A 128 -16.40 -1.56 -15.13
CA ASP A 128 -17.47 -0.94 -15.93
C ASP A 128 -17.97 -1.86 -17.05
N LYS A 129 -17.20 -2.90 -17.42
CA LYS A 129 -17.60 -3.90 -18.42
C LYS A 129 -18.24 -5.15 -17.82
N GLU A 130 -18.23 -5.28 -16.49
CA GLU A 130 -18.75 -6.45 -15.77
C GLU A 130 -20.13 -6.22 -15.14
N PHE A 131 -20.68 -5.00 -15.24
CA PHE A 131 -22.02 -4.63 -14.76
C PHE A 131 -22.89 -4.01 -15.87
#